data_AF-A0AA46HBX2-F1
#
_entry.id   AF-A0AA46HBX2-F1
#
_cell.length_a   1.000
_cell.length_b   1.000
_cell.length_c   1.000
_cell.angle_alpha   90.00
_cell.angle_beta   90.00
_cell.angle_gamma   90.00
#
_symmetry.space_group_name_H-M   'P 1'
#
loop_
_entity.id
_entity.type
_entity.pdbx_description
1 polymer ?
#
loop_
_entity_poly.entity_id
_entity_poly.type
_entity_poly.pdbx_seq_one_letter_code
_entity_poly.pdbx_strand_id
1 'polypeptide(L)'
;MPPRAAPAPQAHTQCTHRSADNAAIQGTAAAMPVCCIQGRGRFTPRHAQGVWCKGGRTPVSPSLYLAFSIKNLCERCDAVCCRLTVMVDPSDRIPNHLTSVTPQGWHVMARDEEGWCVAIDAARMCCSIYETRPAICRRFVMSGPYCRDVRATYDDQRRRGIPLTLYNA
;
A
#
# COMPACT_ATOMS: atom_id res chain seq x y z
N MET A 1 18.44 -39.01 -50.60
CA MET A 1 17.75 -39.65 -49.46
C MET A 1 16.86 -38.60 -48.79
N PRO A 2 15.55 -38.89 -48.64
CA PRO A 2 14.55 -37.95 -48.17
C PRO A 2 14.64 -37.66 -46.66
N PRO A 3 14.07 -36.52 -46.20
CA PRO A 3 14.16 -36.06 -44.82
C PRO A 3 13.34 -36.92 -43.85
N ARG A 4 13.89 -37.18 -42.66
CA ARG A 4 13.18 -37.81 -41.55
C ARG A 4 12.12 -36.86 -41.01
N ALA A 5 10.88 -37.35 -41.00
CA ALA A 5 9.69 -36.70 -40.48
C ALA A 5 9.85 -36.29 -39.00
N ALA A 6 9.43 -35.06 -38.69
CA ALA A 6 9.32 -34.54 -37.34
C ALA A 6 8.14 -35.21 -36.59
N PRO A 7 8.30 -35.57 -35.31
CA PRO A 7 7.17 -35.96 -34.48
C PRO A 7 6.33 -34.74 -34.07
N ALA A 8 5.01 -34.96 -34.01
CA ALA A 8 3.96 -33.99 -33.74
C ALA A 8 4.09 -33.27 -32.37
N PRO A 9 3.59 -32.03 -32.24
CA PRO A 9 3.64 -31.26 -31.00
C PRO A 9 2.69 -31.83 -29.94
N GLN A 10 3.19 -31.96 -28.70
CA GLN A 10 2.40 -32.29 -27.53
C GLN A 10 1.52 -31.10 -27.14
N ALA A 11 0.21 -31.35 -27.05
CA ALA A 11 -0.78 -30.38 -26.61
C ALA A 11 -0.60 -30.08 -25.11
N HIS A 12 -0.04 -28.92 -24.80
CA HIS A 12 -0.14 -28.34 -23.47
C HIS A 12 -1.45 -27.55 -23.39
N THR A 13 -2.47 -28.14 -22.77
CA THR A 13 -3.69 -27.44 -22.37
C THR A 13 -3.33 -26.43 -21.28
N GLN A 14 -3.14 -25.17 -21.66
CA GLN A 14 -3.05 -24.06 -20.73
C GLN A 14 -4.43 -23.85 -20.07
N CYS A 15 -4.53 -24.04 -18.76
CA CYS A 15 -5.64 -23.54 -17.96
C CYS A 15 -5.52 -22.00 -17.87
N THR A 16 -6.09 -21.30 -18.85
CA THR A 16 -6.36 -19.86 -18.71
C THR A 16 -7.53 -19.69 -17.74
N HIS A 17 -7.26 -19.22 -16.52
CA HIS A 17 -8.30 -18.64 -15.66
C HIS A 17 -8.76 -17.33 -16.29
N ARG A 18 -9.69 -17.43 -17.25
CA ARG A 18 -10.50 -16.30 -17.71
C ARG A 18 -11.54 -16.02 -16.63
N SER A 19 -11.37 -14.87 -15.99
CA SER A 19 -12.36 -14.27 -15.10
C SER A 19 -13.63 -13.99 -15.89
N ALA A 20 -14.68 -14.74 -15.54
CA ALA A 20 -16.09 -14.52 -15.81
C ALA A 20 -16.72 -14.27 -14.44
N ASP A 21 -17.65 -13.35 -14.21
CA ASP A 21 -18.32 -12.42 -15.09
C ASP A 21 -18.80 -11.26 -14.22
N ASN A 22 -18.67 -10.06 -14.79
CA ASN A 22 -19.49 -8.92 -14.43
C ASN A 22 -20.89 -9.20 -14.96
N ALA A 23 -21.79 -9.68 -14.11
CA ALA A 23 -23.19 -9.90 -14.48
C ALA A 23 -24.13 -9.47 -13.34
N ALA A 24 -24.96 -8.48 -13.68
CA ALA A 24 -26.33 -8.26 -13.22
C ALA A 24 -26.55 -7.85 -11.75
N ILE A 25 -26.52 -6.54 -11.55
CA ILE A 25 -27.40 -5.85 -10.60
C ILE A 25 -28.81 -5.85 -11.21
N GLN A 26 -29.76 -6.57 -10.60
CA GLN A 26 -31.21 -6.27 -10.61
C GLN A 26 -31.92 -7.30 -9.72
N GLY A 27 -32.66 -6.81 -8.73
CA GLY A 27 -33.38 -7.66 -7.77
C GLY A 27 -34.74 -8.14 -8.27
N THR A 28 -35.25 -9.21 -7.67
CA THR A 28 -36.68 -9.40 -7.35
C THR A 28 -36.84 -10.56 -6.38
N ALA A 29 -37.88 -10.43 -5.56
CA ALA A 29 -38.31 -11.33 -4.52
C ALA A 29 -38.93 -12.65 -5.02
N ALA A 30 -39.14 -13.55 -4.05
CA ALA A 30 -40.20 -14.54 -3.93
C ALA A 30 -40.03 -15.93 -4.58
N ALA A 31 -40.36 -16.91 -3.72
CA ALA A 31 -40.95 -18.22 -3.99
C ALA A 31 -40.09 -19.29 -4.69
N MET A 32 -39.64 -20.27 -3.90
CA MET A 32 -39.49 -21.64 -4.38
C MET A 32 -40.82 -22.38 -4.21
N PRO A 33 -41.30 -23.14 -5.22
CA PRO A 33 -42.33 -24.14 -5.01
C PRO A 33 -41.73 -25.47 -4.57
N VAL A 34 -42.54 -26.14 -3.75
CA VAL A 34 -42.41 -27.46 -3.14
C VAL A 34 -42.46 -28.57 -4.19
N CYS A 35 -41.64 -29.62 -4.01
CA CYS A 35 -42.04 -31.04 -4.02
C CYS A 35 -40.86 -31.93 -4.45
N CYS A 36 -40.31 -32.70 -3.51
CA CYS A 36 -39.91 -34.09 -3.73
C CYS A 36 -39.62 -34.74 -2.38
N ILE A 37 -40.70 -35.23 -1.78
CA ILE A 37 -40.75 -36.26 -0.73
C ILE A 37 -40.59 -37.59 -1.51
N GLN A 38 -39.58 -38.43 -1.31
CA GLN A 38 -39.50 -39.55 -0.36
C GLN A 38 -38.23 -40.36 -0.65
N GLY A 39 -37.57 -40.91 0.37
CA GLY A 39 -36.60 -42.00 0.15
C GLY A 39 -35.64 -42.25 1.31
N ARG A 40 -35.95 -43.24 2.15
CA ARG A 40 -35.23 -43.63 3.37
C ARG A 40 -33.78 -44.10 3.10
N GLY A 41 -32.82 -43.62 3.90
CA GLY A 41 -31.44 -44.14 3.88
C GLY A 41 -30.59 -43.66 5.07
N ARG A 42 -30.51 -44.53 6.09
CA ARG A 42 -29.51 -44.68 7.16
C ARG A 42 -28.62 -43.50 7.60
N PHE A 43 -28.69 -43.27 8.92
CA PHE A 43 -27.66 -42.67 9.76
C PHE A 43 -26.25 -43.22 9.46
N THR A 44 -25.32 -42.31 9.19
CA THR A 44 -23.89 -42.49 9.47
C THR A 44 -23.38 -41.27 10.25
N PRO A 45 -22.67 -41.45 11.37
CA PRO A 45 -21.98 -40.37 12.05
C PRO A 45 -20.52 -40.37 11.59
N ARG A 46 -20.04 -39.31 10.93
CA ARG A 46 -18.63 -38.88 11.04
C ARG A 46 -18.32 -37.60 10.27
N HIS A 47 -17.59 -36.74 10.99
CA HIS A 47 -16.71 -35.67 10.53
C HIS A 47 -17.32 -34.59 9.63
N ALA A 48 -17.59 -33.44 10.24
CA ALA A 48 -16.79 -32.23 10.05
C ALA A 48 -17.47 -31.06 10.76
N GLN A 49 -17.33 -31.03 12.08
CA GLN A 49 -17.29 -29.76 12.80
C GLN A 49 -16.15 -28.96 12.12
N GLY A 50 -16.29 -27.76 11.58
CA GLY A 50 -17.36 -26.79 11.58
C GLY A 50 -16.64 -25.48 11.23
N VAL A 51 -16.95 -24.93 10.07
CA VAL A 51 -16.92 -23.49 9.76
C VAL A 51 -15.77 -22.67 10.38
N TRP A 52 -14.67 -22.48 9.64
CA TRP A 52 -13.85 -21.28 9.78
C TRP A 52 -14.15 -20.32 8.62
N CYS A 53 -15.24 -19.58 8.76
CA CYS A 53 -15.44 -18.33 8.05
C CYS A 53 -15.48 -17.21 9.09
N LYS A 54 -14.30 -16.80 9.58
CA LYS A 54 -14.18 -15.50 10.26
C LYS A 54 -14.20 -14.38 9.22
N GLY A 55 -15.30 -14.29 8.48
CA GLY A 55 -15.65 -13.16 7.61
C GLY A 55 -16.32 -12.06 8.43
N GLY A 56 -15.63 -11.58 9.47
CA GLY A 56 -16.08 -10.42 10.24
C GLY A 56 -15.83 -9.15 9.44
N ARG A 57 -16.81 -8.73 8.61
CA ARG A 57 -16.91 -7.33 8.20
C ARG A 57 -17.26 -6.53 9.45
N THR A 58 -16.23 -5.99 10.11
CA THR A 58 -16.43 -5.07 11.23
C THR A 58 -17.14 -3.81 10.73
N PRO A 59 -18.15 -3.29 11.46
CA PRO A 59 -18.73 -1.99 11.15
C PRO A 59 -17.69 -0.93 11.53
N VAL A 60 -17.05 -0.32 10.53
CA VAL A 60 -16.22 0.86 10.74
C VAL A 60 -17.12 1.98 11.26
N SER A 61 -16.99 2.30 12.55
CA SER A 61 -17.75 3.37 13.19
C SER A 61 -17.52 4.71 12.47
N PRO A 62 -18.55 5.57 12.24
CA PRO A 62 -18.40 6.87 11.58
C PRO A 62 -17.37 7.79 12.26
N SER A 63 -17.13 7.58 13.56
CA SER A 63 -16.16 8.33 14.37
C SER A 63 -14.69 8.01 14.01
N LEU A 64 -14.42 6.80 13.48
CA LEU A 64 -13.07 6.43 13.01
C LEU A 64 -12.71 7.14 11.70
N TYR A 65 -13.69 7.44 10.83
CA TYR A 65 -13.43 8.15 9.57
C TYR A 65 -12.90 9.56 9.81
N LEU A 66 -13.41 10.28 10.82
CA LEU A 66 -12.99 11.65 11.10
C LEU A 66 -11.60 11.70 11.77
N ALA A 67 -11.29 10.75 12.65
CA ALA A 67 -9.97 10.62 13.26
C ALA A 67 -8.88 10.16 12.27
N PHE A 68 -9.25 9.31 11.29
CA PHE A 68 -8.33 8.92 10.21
C PHE A 68 -8.10 10.04 9.19
N SER A 69 -9.06 10.96 9.05
CA SER A 69 -9.01 12.07 8.11
C SER A 69 -8.06 13.20 8.54
N ILE A 70 -7.91 13.47 9.84
CA ILE A 70 -7.08 14.60 10.34
C ILE A 70 -5.57 14.35 10.23
N LYS A 71 -5.09 13.09 10.22
CA LYS A 71 -3.66 12.73 10.09
C LYS A 71 -3.11 12.82 8.66
N ASN A 72 -3.92 13.33 7.73
CA ASN A 72 -3.61 13.30 6.30
C ASN A 72 -2.95 14.58 5.79
N LEU A 73 -3.13 15.71 6.48
CA LEU A 73 -2.57 17.00 6.06
C LEU A 73 -1.08 17.13 6.44
N CYS A 74 -0.27 17.65 5.51
CA CYS A 74 1.15 17.86 5.77
C CYS A 74 1.41 18.84 6.93
N GLU A 75 0.54 19.85 7.10
CA GLU A 75 0.59 20.84 8.19
C GLU A 75 0.53 20.22 9.60
N ARG A 76 0.02 19.00 9.72
CA ARG A 76 -0.08 18.26 11.00
C ARG A 76 0.80 17.02 11.04
N CYS A 77 1.59 16.78 10.00
CA CYS A 77 2.60 15.72 10.01
C CYS A 77 3.97 16.34 10.24
N ASP A 78 4.88 15.58 10.84
CA ASP A 78 6.29 15.99 10.93
C ASP A 78 6.99 15.82 9.57
N ALA A 79 6.43 16.39 8.50
CA ALA A 79 6.90 16.37 7.11
C ALA A 79 7.67 15.11 6.70
N VAL A 80 7.17 13.92 7.06
CA VAL A 80 7.99 12.69 7.10
C VAL A 80 8.60 12.32 5.74
N CYS A 81 7.96 12.72 4.64
CA CYS A 81 8.49 12.54 3.29
C CYS A 81 9.77 13.35 3.03
N CYS A 82 9.93 14.52 3.66
CA CYS A 82 11.15 15.33 3.58
C CYS A 82 12.32 14.69 4.35
N ARG A 83 12.09 13.65 5.15
CA ARG A 83 13.16 12.82 5.76
C ARG A 83 13.58 11.62 4.91
N LEU A 84 12.95 11.38 3.76
CA LEU A 84 13.30 10.29 2.86
C LEU A 84 14.40 10.71 1.89
N THR A 85 15.31 9.80 1.54
CA THR A 85 16.39 10.11 0.60
C THR A 85 15.81 9.98 -0.79
N VAL A 86 15.86 11.06 -1.56
CA VAL A 86 15.25 11.11 -2.89
C VAL A 86 16.31 11.43 -3.91
N MET A 87 16.43 10.58 -4.93
CA MET A 87 17.24 10.83 -6.11
C MET A 87 16.58 11.89 -7.00
N VAL A 88 17.40 12.71 -7.62
CA VAL A 88 16.97 13.77 -8.54
C VAL A 88 17.36 13.34 -9.94
N ASP A 89 16.36 13.27 -10.84
CA ASP A 89 16.62 12.97 -12.24
C ASP A 89 17.21 14.22 -12.93
N PRO A 90 18.12 14.07 -13.91
CA PRO A 90 18.63 15.21 -14.68
C PRO A 90 17.53 16.04 -15.38
N SER A 91 16.36 15.46 -15.62
CA SER A 91 15.20 16.14 -16.22
C SER A 91 14.42 17.01 -15.22
N ASP A 92 14.62 16.80 -13.92
CA ASP A 92 13.95 17.57 -12.87
C ASP A 92 14.60 18.96 -12.74
N ARG A 93 13.78 20.02 -12.83
CA ARG A 93 14.27 21.41 -12.73
C ARG A 93 14.39 21.85 -11.26
N ILE A 94 15.35 21.27 -10.54
CA ILE A 94 15.66 21.62 -9.15
C ILE A 94 16.91 22.50 -9.10
N PRO A 95 16.90 23.64 -8.37
CA PRO A 95 18.09 24.46 -8.16
C PRO A 95 19.23 23.67 -7.50
N ASN A 96 20.47 23.90 -7.96
CA ASN A 96 21.65 23.18 -7.47
C ASN A 96 21.86 23.29 -5.95
N HIS A 97 21.49 24.42 -5.33
CA HIS A 97 21.61 24.62 -3.89
C HIS A 97 20.65 23.76 -3.04
N LEU A 98 19.64 23.15 -3.66
CA LEU A 98 18.73 22.19 -3.01
C LEU A 98 19.13 20.74 -3.25
N THR A 99 20.22 20.51 -3.99
CA THR A 99 20.70 19.18 -4.38
C THR A 99 22.12 18.94 -3.89
N SER A 100 22.47 17.67 -3.72
CA SER A 100 23.82 17.24 -3.39
C SER A 100 24.16 15.98 -4.19
N VAL A 101 25.45 15.67 -4.27
CA VAL A 101 25.95 14.46 -4.92
C VAL A 101 26.50 13.55 -3.84
N THR A 102 26.04 12.31 -3.77
CA THR A 102 26.57 11.34 -2.80
C THR A 102 28.01 10.95 -3.17
N PRO A 103 28.79 10.36 -2.25
CA PRO A 103 30.15 9.89 -2.56
C PRO A 103 30.21 8.88 -3.72
N GLN A 104 29.10 8.22 -4.03
CA GLN A 104 28.96 7.27 -5.13
C GLN A 104 28.54 7.94 -6.46
N GLY A 105 28.39 9.26 -6.50
CA GLY A 105 28.04 10.03 -7.70
C GLY A 105 26.54 10.18 -7.97
N TRP A 106 25.66 9.82 -7.02
CA TRP A 106 24.21 9.95 -7.22
C TRP A 106 23.73 11.37 -6.89
N HIS A 107 22.96 11.98 -7.79
CA HIS A 107 22.27 13.23 -7.53
C HIS A 107 21.06 12.99 -6.63
N VAL A 108 21.05 13.65 -5.47
CA VAL A 108 20.00 13.54 -4.47
C VAL A 108 19.56 14.91 -3.97
N MET A 109 18.38 14.99 -3.36
CA MET A 109 17.99 16.18 -2.60
C MET A 109 18.96 16.37 -1.43
N ALA A 110 19.47 17.59 -1.25
CA ALA A 110 20.36 17.93 -0.15
C ALA A 110 19.62 17.84 1.19
N ARG A 111 20.38 17.54 2.26
CA ARG A 111 19.87 17.41 3.62
C ARG A 111 20.61 18.32 4.59
N ASP A 112 19.89 18.79 5.61
CA ASP A 112 20.46 19.47 6.76
C ASP A 112 21.09 18.47 7.75
N GLU A 113 21.61 19.02 8.85
CA GLU A 113 22.29 18.27 9.91
C GLU A 113 21.30 17.40 10.71
N GLU A 114 20.04 17.81 10.77
CA GLU A 114 18.93 17.11 11.41
C GLU A 114 18.31 16.02 10.51
N GLY A 115 18.78 15.90 9.26
CA GLY A 115 18.39 14.87 8.31
C GLY A 115 17.12 15.17 7.51
N TRP A 116 16.65 16.41 7.49
CA TRP A 116 15.58 16.87 6.62
C TRP A 116 16.12 17.33 5.27
N CYS A 117 15.30 17.21 4.25
CA CYS A 117 15.54 17.88 2.99
C CYS A 117 15.57 19.40 3.18
N VAL A 118 16.58 20.07 2.64
CA VAL A 118 16.76 21.54 2.72
C VAL A 118 15.61 22.36 2.11
N ALA A 119 14.73 21.72 1.34
CA ALA A 119 13.55 22.35 0.76
C ALA A 119 12.31 22.31 1.68
N ILE A 120 12.46 21.91 2.95
CA ILE A 120 11.36 21.96 3.93
C ILE A 120 11.17 23.40 4.43
N ASP A 121 9.91 23.82 4.54
CA ASP A 121 9.51 24.96 5.35
C ASP A 121 9.23 24.47 6.77
N ALA A 122 10.19 24.70 7.68
CA ALA A 122 10.13 24.25 9.07
C ALA A 122 8.98 24.92 9.87
N ALA A 123 8.50 26.09 9.46
CA ALA A 123 7.40 26.76 10.14
C ALA A 123 6.04 26.09 9.83
N ARG A 124 5.87 25.58 8.61
CA ARG A 124 4.62 24.96 8.14
C ARG A 124 4.67 23.44 8.06
N MET A 125 5.84 22.85 8.26
CA MET A 125 6.09 21.41 8.06
C MET A 125 5.62 20.92 6.68
N CYS A 126 5.88 21.74 5.66
CA CYS A 126 5.52 21.47 4.26
C CYS A 126 6.72 21.72 3.35
N CYS A 127 6.73 21.13 2.15
CA CYS A 127 7.79 21.39 1.18
C CYS A 127 7.59 22.79 0.56
N SER A 128 8.61 23.65 0.60
CA SER A 128 8.55 25.01 0.04
C SER A 128 8.51 25.01 -1.50
N ILE A 129 9.02 23.94 -2.13
CA ILE A 129 9.05 23.76 -3.59
C ILE A 129 7.94 22.84 -4.10
N TYR A 130 6.77 22.79 -3.43
CA TYR A 130 5.74 21.78 -3.68
C TYR A 130 5.34 21.62 -5.16
N GLU A 131 5.29 22.73 -5.91
CA GLU A 131 4.94 22.76 -7.33
C GLU A 131 6.05 22.25 -8.26
N THR A 132 7.31 22.48 -7.88
CA THR A 132 8.49 22.14 -8.69
C THR A 132 9.21 20.88 -8.19
N ARG A 133 8.59 20.12 -7.27
CA ARG A 133 9.17 18.89 -6.70
C ARG A 133 9.73 17.94 -7.76
N PRO A 134 10.80 17.18 -7.45
CA PRO A 134 11.33 16.19 -8.38
C PRO A 134 10.28 15.09 -8.64
N ALA A 135 10.41 14.38 -9.75
CA ALA A 135 9.44 13.39 -10.20
C ALA A 135 9.14 12.32 -9.13
N ILE A 136 10.17 11.89 -8.38
CA ILE A 136 10.02 10.92 -7.28
C ILE A 136 9.14 11.48 -6.16
N CYS A 137 9.36 12.73 -5.74
CA CYS A 137 8.53 13.40 -4.74
C CYS A 137 7.09 13.63 -5.22
N ARG A 138 6.86 13.83 -6.52
CA ARG A 138 5.51 13.95 -7.10
C ARG A 138 4.76 12.62 -7.14
N ARG A 139 5.46 11.50 -7.38
CA ARG A 139 4.86 10.15 -7.29
C ARG A 139 4.43 9.78 -5.88
N PHE A 140 5.01 10.43 -4.87
CA PHE A 140 4.58 10.29 -3.48
C PHE A 140 3.25 11.03 -3.26
N VAL A 141 2.14 10.33 -3.50
CA VAL A 141 0.79 10.89 -3.33
C VAL A 141 0.51 11.15 -1.85
N MET A 142 0.19 12.41 -1.54
CA MET A 142 -0.17 12.83 -0.19
C MET A 142 -1.39 12.04 0.29
N SER A 143 -1.31 11.45 1.48
CA SER A 143 -2.36 10.60 2.06
C SER A 143 -2.68 9.31 1.27
N GLY A 144 -1.87 8.99 0.26
CA GLY A 144 -1.87 7.69 -0.40
C GLY A 144 -1.35 6.57 0.51
N PRO A 145 -1.38 5.30 0.05
CA PRO A 145 -0.97 4.15 0.86
C PRO A 145 0.46 4.29 1.39
N TYR A 146 1.42 4.61 0.51
CA TYR A 146 2.81 4.77 0.91
C TYR A 146 3.03 5.95 1.88
N CYS A 147 2.28 7.04 1.72
CA CYS A 147 2.33 8.16 2.67
C CYS A 147 1.88 7.75 4.08
N ARG A 148 0.82 6.93 4.16
CA ARG A 148 0.30 6.42 5.43
C ARG A 148 1.26 5.42 6.08
N ASP A 149 1.85 4.53 5.29
CA ASP A 149 2.78 3.52 5.79
C ASP A 149 4.05 4.16 6.37
N VAL A 150 4.61 5.17 5.68
CA VAL A 150 5.76 5.93 6.18
C VAL A 150 5.40 6.69 7.46
N ARG A 151 4.23 7.33 7.53
CA ARG A 151 3.76 8.01 8.75
C ARG A 151 3.58 7.03 9.90
N ALA A 152 2.98 5.86 9.66
CA ALA A 152 2.78 4.84 10.70
C ALA A 152 4.12 4.30 11.22
N THR A 153 5.07 4.04 10.32
CA THR A 153 6.43 3.60 10.68
C THR A 153 7.15 4.66 11.52
N TYR A 154 7.04 5.93 11.11
CA TYR A 154 7.63 7.05 11.83
C TYR A 154 7.00 7.24 13.22
N ASP A 155 5.68 7.17 13.33
CA ASP A 155 4.96 7.23 14.61
C ASP A 155 5.39 6.10 15.56
N ASP A 156 5.54 4.88 15.04
CA ASP A 156 6.00 3.71 15.80
C ASP A 156 7.44 3.90 16.30
N GLN A 157 8.36 4.35 15.43
CA GLN A 157 9.73 4.67 15.82
C GLN A 157 9.79 5.73 16.93
N ARG A 158 8.98 6.80 16.81
CA ARG A 158 8.89 7.83 17.86
C ARG A 158 8.38 7.28 19.18
N ARG A 159 7.42 6.35 19.16
CA ARG A 159 6.83 5.75 20.37
C ARG A 159 7.77 4.78 21.07
N ARG A 160 8.58 4.03 20.31
CA ARG A 160 9.54 3.06 20.88
C ARG A 160 10.59 3.73 21.76
N GLY A 161 10.95 4.99 21.43
CA GLY A 161 11.93 5.77 22.18
C GLY A 161 13.32 5.12 22.21
N ILE A 162 14.30 5.83 22.75
CA ILE A 162 15.59 5.26 23.13
C ILE A 162 15.66 5.35 24.66
N PRO A 163 15.96 4.27 25.40
CA PRO A 163 16.10 4.35 26.84
C PRO A 163 17.29 5.25 27.18
N LEU A 164 17.01 6.41 27.80
CA LEU A 164 18.04 7.29 28.32
C LEU A 164 18.42 6.83 29.73
N THR A 165 19.50 6.06 29.85
CA THR A 165 20.09 5.73 31.16
C THR A 165 21.01 6.87 31.57
N LEU A 166 20.61 7.61 32.60
CA LEU A 166 21.41 8.70 33.15
C LEU A 166 22.34 8.12 34.22
N TYR A 167 23.65 8.08 33.93
CA TYR A 167 24.67 7.72 34.91
C TYR A 167 25.05 8.98 35.69
N ASN A 168 24.59 9.07 36.93
CA ASN A 168 25.12 10.06 37.88
C ASN A 168 26.45 9.54 38.43
N ALA A 169 27.50 10.38 38.32
CA ALA A 169 28.80 10.18 38.93
C ALA A 169 28.80 10.59 40.41
#